data_AF-A0A7U4TFX9-F1
#
_entry.id   AF-A0A7U4TFX9-F1
#
_cell.length_a   1.000
_cell.length_b   1.000
_cell.length_c   1.000
_cell.angle_alpha   90.00
_cell.angle_beta   90.00
_cell.angle_gamma   90.00
#
_symmetry.space_group_name_H-M   'P 1'
#
loop_
_entity.id
_entity.type
_entity.pdbx_description
1 polymer ?
#
loop_
_entity_poly.entity_id
_entity_poly.type
_entity_poly.pdbx_seq_one_letter_code
_entity_poly.pdbx_strand_id
1 'polypeptide(L)'
;MDNWIVLVGVNHKTAPVEVREKLGTSGNSEEILSQLAQLSPLREVLFLSTCNRVEILFTTKQSAETGVKAVKQFLADFNQIPISQFENALYVYQQTEAVAHVFRVSSSLDSMVIGEPQILGQIKDAYRLALKHRLAGPILNRLLHKAFSVAKRIRTETKLAHHAVSISYAAVEMAKRIFSHLEGKKIMLIGAGEMAELAAQHLLNNGVKSIVVANRTLERAIELAERFQGKAISMEEIKEGLKEVDIIISSTGAPNFILLEKDVRQSMRARRHRPIFFIDIAVPRDIDPQINQIDNAYVYDIDDLQGVVEANKIKRQKEAQKAERIIEEETIKFKLWLETLSVVPTIIALKHKLEEIKHAELNKTFNQLKHLSEKDKEAIAVMTEAMIKKILHDPIQFLKQKENRERIDLYLDITRRLFNLDNHEEQERGYHKKTEFKE
;
A
#
# COMPACT_ATOMS: atom_id res chain seq x y z
N MET A 1 23.63 7.12 -14.50
CA MET A 1 23.36 5.76 -13.99
C MET A 1 21.97 5.74 -13.41
N ASP A 2 21.04 5.13 -14.14
CA ASP A 2 19.63 5.14 -13.79
C ASP A 2 19.38 4.27 -12.55
N ASN A 3 18.67 4.82 -11.57
CA ASN A 3 18.10 4.00 -10.51
C ASN A 3 16.84 3.35 -11.07
N TRP A 4 16.85 2.03 -11.21
CA TRP A 4 15.67 1.24 -11.56
C TRP A 4 14.73 1.19 -10.38
N ILE A 5 13.45 1.46 -10.60
CA ILE A 5 12.38 1.15 -9.64
C ILE A 5 11.76 -0.17 -10.08
N VAL A 6 11.74 -1.17 -9.21
CA VAL A 6 11.24 -2.50 -9.54
C VAL A 6 10.31 -2.98 -8.44
N LEU A 7 9.19 -3.58 -8.83
CA LEU A 7 8.28 -4.25 -7.92
C LEU A 7 8.18 -5.71 -8.32
N VAL A 8 8.37 -6.61 -7.36
CA VAL A 8 8.17 -8.05 -7.49
C VAL A 8 7.09 -8.45 -6.50
N GLY A 9 6.05 -9.16 -6.96
CA GLY A 9 5.00 -9.57 -6.04
C GLY A 9 4.10 -10.69 -6.55
N VAL A 10 3.27 -11.17 -5.63
CA VAL A 10 2.16 -12.11 -5.89
C VAL A 10 0.87 -11.54 -5.30
N ASN A 11 -0.27 -11.87 -5.90
CA ASN A 11 -1.58 -11.49 -5.38
C ASN A 11 -2.64 -12.55 -5.65
N HIS A 12 -3.85 -12.35 -5.14
CA HIS A 12 -4.99 -13.27 -5.31
C HIS A 12 -5.38 -13.61 -6.75
N LYS A 13 -4.96 -12.81 -7.75
CA LYS A 13 -5.24 -13.07 -9.17
C LYS A 13 -4.18 -13.98 -9.80
N THR A 14 -2.94 -13.92 -9.31
CA THR A 14 -1.81 -14.63 -9.91
C THR A 14 -1.41 -15.89 -9.14
N ALA A 15 -1.79 -15.98 -7.86
CA ALA A 15 -1.38 -17.06 -6.96
C ALA A 15 -2.57 -17.56 -6.11
N PRO A 16 -2.73 -18.89 -5.97
CA PRO A 16 -3.69 -19.45 -5.02
C PRO A 16 -3.25 -19.17 -3.57
N VAL A 17 -4.15 -19.36 -2.60
CA VAL A 17 -3.94 -18.96 -1.19
C VAL A 17 -2.70 -19.65 -0.62
N GLU A 18 -2.49 -20.92 -0.91
CA GLU A 18 -1.40 -21.74 -0.36
C GLU A 18 -0.01 -21.23 -0.75
N VAL A 19 0.13 -20.66 -1.96
CA VAL A 19 1.38 -20.03 -2.40
C VAL A 19 1.58 -18.68 -1.70
N ARG A 20 0.49 -17.93 -1.49
CA ARG A 20 0.54 -16.62 -0.83
C ARG A 20 0.80 -16.73 0.67
N GLU A 21 0.26 -17.74 1.33
CA GLU A 21 0.52 -18.00 2.75
C GLU A 21 1.98 -18.41 2.99
N LYS A 22 2.56 -19.19 2.07
CA LYS A 22 3.99 -19.55 2.14
C LYS A 22 4.92 -18.38 1.88
N LEU A 23 4.50 -17.40 1.09
CA LEU A 23 5.29 -16.20 0.77
C LEU A 23 5.02 -15.03 1.73
N GLY A 24 3.85 -15.02 2.36
CA GLY A 24 3.41 -13.98 3.28
C GLY A 24 3.89 -14.27 4.69
N THR A 25 3.92 -13.23 5.52
CA THR A 25 4.40 -13.37 6.90
C THR A 25 3.37 -12.91 7.90
N SER A 26 2.86 -13.84 8.69
CA SER A 26 2.17 -13.52 9.94
C SER A 26 3.21 -13.17 11.01
N GLY A 27 3.77 -11.96 10.98
CA GLY A 27 4.56 -11.40 12.10
C GLY A 27 6.06 -11.08 11.87
N ASN A 28 6.66 -11.45 10.73
CA ASN A 28 8.13 -11.34 10.52
C ASN A 28 8.58 -10.19 9.60
N SER A 29 7.77 -9.14 9.40
CA SER A 29 8.08 -8.07 8.44
C SER A 29 9.38 -7.29 8.75
N GLU A 30 9.75 -7.16 10.03
CA GLU A 30 11.01 -6.51 10.45
C GLU A 30 12.25 -7.34 10.09
N GLU A 31 12.16 -8.66 10.24
CA GLU A 31 13.24 -9.59 9.90
C GLU A 31 13.47 -9.60 8.39
N ILE A 32 12.40 -9.71 7.60
CA ILE A 32 12.46 -9.65 6.14
C ILE A 32 13.13 -8.37 5.67
N LEU A 33 12.70 -7.21 6.17
CA LEU A 33 13.31 -5.93 5.77
C LEU A 33 14.79 -5.87 6.14
N SER A 34 15.16 -6.40 7.32
CA SER A 34 16.55 -6.44 7.76
C SER A 34 17.42 -7.33 6.88
N GLN A 35 16.90 -8.47 6.40
CA GLN A 35 17.62 -9.34 5.47
C GLN A 35 17.68 -8.75 4.05
N LEU A 36 16.57 -8.19 3.55
CA LEU A 36 16.53 -7.47 2.27
C LEU A 36 17.52 -6.31 2.23
N ALA A 37 17.75 -5.63 3.36
CA ALA A 37 18.75 -4.57 3.49
C ALA A 37 20.18 -5.04 3.19
N GLN A 38 20.49 -6.31 3.41
CA GLN A 38 21.82 -6.89 3.20
C GLN A 38 22.07 -7.29 1.73
N LEU A 39 21.03 -7.28 0.89
CA LEU A 39 21.17 -7.64 -0.51
C LEU A 39 21.83 -6.49 -1.28
N SER A 40 23.10 -6.70 -1.64
CA SER A 40 23.93 -5.77 -2.42
C SER A 40 23.24 -5.08 -3.62
N PRO A 41 22.39 -5.74 -4.44
CA PRO A 41 21.74 -5.06 -5.56
C PRO A 41 20.61 -4.10 -5.13
N LEU A 42 20.08 -4.20 -3.91
CA LEU A 42 18.97 -3.38 -3.42
C LEU A 42 19.49 -2.15 -2.70
N ARG A 43 18.86 -0.99 -2.91
CA ARG A 43 19.24 0.27 -2.22
C ARG A 43 18.14 0.81 -1.34
N GLU A 44 16.98 1.06 -1.93
CA GLU A 44 15.78 1.43 -1.20
C GLU A 44 14.83 0.25 -1.28
N VAL A 45 14.15 -0.11 -0.18
CA VAL A 45 13.27 -1.28 -0.11
C VAL A 45 12.02 -0.97 0.69
N LEU A 46 10.88 -1.43 0.19
CA LEU A 46 9.59 -1.47 0.87
C LEU A 46 9.03 -2.89 0.72
N PHE A 47 8.58 -3.47 1.83
CA PHE A 47 7.92 -4.77 1.87
C PHE A 47 6.46 -4.59 2.30
N LEU A 48 5.53 -5.10 1.50
CA LEU A 48 4.10 -5.09 1.77
C LEU A 48 3.58 -6.52 1.79
N SER A 49 3.13 -6.97 2.96
CA SER A 49 2.47 -8.27 3.12
C SER A 49 1.06 -8.04 3.68
N THR A 50 0.06 -8.58 2.98
CA THR A 50 -1.35 -8.56 3.39
C THR A 50 -1.96 -9.94 3.11
N CYS A 51 -3.19 -10.18 3.57
CA CYS A 51 -3.92 -11.41 3.22
C CYS A 51 -4.10 -11.61 1.70
N ASN A 52 -3.98 -10.54 0.91
CA ASN A 52 -4.27 -10.55 -0.52
C ASN A 52 -3.06 -10.41 -1.44
N ARG A 53 -1.90 -9.98 -0.91
CA ARG A 53 -0.69 -9.77 -1.71
C ARG A 53 0.58 -9.79 -0.86
N VAL A 54 1.67 -10.15 -1.51
CA VAL A 54 3.04 -9.99 -1.01
C VAL A 54 3.83 -9.27 -2.08
N GLU A 55 4.36 -8.09 -1.78
CA GLU A 55 5.06 -7.23 -2.72
C GLU A 55 6.34 -6.68 -2.11
N ILE A 56 7.43 -6.75 -2.87
CA ILE A 56 8.71 -6.11 -2.57
C ILE A 56 8.97 -5.07 -3.65
N LEU A 57 8.93 -3.80 -3.25
CA LEU A 57 9.26 -2.66 -4.08
C LEU A 57 10.67 -2.18 -3.71
N PHE A 58 11.53 -2.01 -4.69
CA PHE A 58 12.91 -1.63 -4.44
C PHE A 58 13.52 -0.75 -5.53
N THR A 59 14.66 -0.16 -5.21
CA THR A 59 15.53 0.50 -6.20
C THR A 59 16.87 -0.20 -6.37
N THR A 60 17.40 -0.20 -7.59
CA THR A 60 18.75 -0.73 -7.89
C THR A 60 19.51 0.15 -8.89
N LYS A 61 20.83 0.24 -8.73
CA LYS A 61 21.74 0.90 -9.68
C LYS A 61 22.34 -0.05 -10.71
N GLN A 62 22.14 -1.36 -10.54
CA GLN A 62 22.63 -2.38 -11.45
C GLN A 62 21.59 -2.54 -12.58
N SER A 63 21.11 -3.75 -12.86
CA SER A 63 19.96 -3.97 -13.75
C SER A 63 18.74 -4.42 -12.95
N ALA A 64 17.55 -4.16 -13.52
CA ALA A 64 16.30 -4.68 -12.97
C ALA A 64 16.34 -6.21 -12.81
N GLU A 65 16.89 -6.92 -13.80
CA GLU A 65 17.02 -8.38 -13.80
C GLU A 65 17.85 -8.91 -12.62
N THR A 66 18.96 -8.26 -12.30
CA THR A 66 19.79 -8.66 -11.16
C THR A 66 19.05 -8.46 -9.84
N GLY A 67 18.33 -7.35 -9.69
CA GLY A 67 17.47 -7.12 -8.53
C GLY A 67 16.35 -8.14 -8.40
N VAL A 68 15.66 -8.46 -9.51
CA VAL A 68 14.60 -9.47 -9.54
C VAL A 68 15.13 -10.85 -9.15
N LYS A 69 16.29 -11.26 -9.69
CA LYS A 69 16.92 -12.53 -9.32
C LYS A 69 17.26 -12.59 -7.83
N ALA A 70 17.81 -11.51 -7.27
CA ALA A 70 18.13 -11.43 -5.85
C ALA A 70 16.88 -11.55 -4.96
N VAL A 71 15.78 -10.87 -5.34
CA VAL A 71 14.50 -10.97 -4.61
C VAL A 71 13.88 -12.36 -4.74
N LYS A 72 13.93 -13.00 -5.91
CA LYS A 72 13.46 -14.38 -6.10
C LYS A 72 14.24 -15.36 -5.22
N GLN A 73 15.56 -15.25 -5.22
CA GLN A 73 16.42 -16.08 -4.39
C GLN A 73 16.14 -15.87 -2.91
N PHE A 74 16.01 -14.61 -2.47
CA PHE A 74 15.62 -14.28 -1.11
C PHE A 74 14.29 -14.91 -0.69
N LEU A 75 13.25 -14.79 -1.53
CA LEU A 75 11.94 -15.38 -1.23
C LEU A 75 12.01 -16.90 -1.12
N ALA A 76 12.84 -17.55 -1.94
CA ALA A 76 13.06 -18.99 -1.87
C ALA A 76 13.78 -19.41 -0.60
N ASP A 77 14.88 -18.73 -0.26
CA ASP A 77 15.72 -19.05 0.89
C ASP A 77 14.98 -18.78 2.21
N PHE A 78 14.32 -17.62 2.32
CA PHE A 78 13.60 -17.21 3.52
C PHE A 78 12.42 -18.13 3.83
N ASN A 79 11.64 -18.49 2.81
CA ASN A 79 10.44 -19.32 2.97
C ASN A 79 10.73 -20.83 2.80
N GLN A 80 11.99 -21.21 2.54
CA GLN A 80 12.42 -22.60 2.31
C GLN A 80 11.61 -23.32 1.22
N ILE A 81 11.30 -22.60 0.13
CA ILE A 81 10.56 -23.14 -1.02
C ILE A 81 11.34 -22.94 -2.32
N PRO A 82 11.40 -23.93 -3.23
CA PRO A 82 12.06 -23.76 -4.52
C PRO A 82 11.41 -22.65 -5.35
N ILE A 83 12.25 -21.86 -6.07
CA ILE A 83 11.79 -20.79 -6.98
C ILE A 83 10.73 -21.29 -7.96
N SER A 84 10.88 -22.52 -8.46
CA SER A 84 9.95 -23.15 -9.41
C SER A 84 8.52 -23.28 -8.88
N GLN A 85 8.29 -23.26 -7.56
CA GLN A 85 6.96 -23.35 -6.97
C GLN A 85 6.16 -22.04 -7.04
N PHE A 86 6.82 -20.90 -7.18
CA PHE A 86 6.15 -19.59 -7.15
C PHE A 86 6.49 -18.67 -8.32
N GLU A 87 7.53 -18.96 -9.11
CA GLU A 87 7.99 -18.08 -10.18
C GLU A 87 6.92 -17.75 -11.22
N ASN A 88 6.09 -18.72 -11.60
CA ASN A 88 5.00 -18.52 -12.56
C ASN A 88 3.86 -17.65 -12.01
N ALA A 89 3.79 -17.48 -10.69
CA ALA A 89 2.78 -16.67 -10.02
C ALA A 89 3.26 -15.24 -9.74
N LEU A 90 4.55 -14.96 -9.93
CA LEU A 90 5.13 -13.64 -9.74
C LEU A 90 4.79 -12.71 -10.90
N TYR A 91 4.40 -11.49 -10.58
CA TYR A 91 4.47 -10.36 -11.50
C TYR A 91 5.67 -9.48 -11.15
N VAL A 92 6.24 -8.89 -12.20
CA VAL A 92 7.35 -7.95 -12.10
C VAL A 92 6.96 -6.70 -12.87
N TYR A 93 6.98 -5.55 -12.19
CA TYR A 93 6.79 -4.25 -12.81
C TYR A 93 8.07 -3.44 -12.71
N GLN A 94 8.35 -2.66 -13.75
CA GLN A 94 9.56 -1.84 -13.83
C GLN A 94 9.21 -0.38 -14.08
N GLN A 95 9.99 0.53 -13.49
CA GLN A 95 9.91 1.97 -13.68
C GLN A 95 8.48 2.52 -13.52
N THR A 96 7.91 3.09 -14.59
CA THR A 96 6.57 3.68 -14.58
C THR A 96 5.48 2.67 -14.25
N GLU A 97 5.64 1.41 -14.63
CA GLU A 97 4.66 0.37 -14.31
C GLU A 97 4.63 0.08 -12.82
N ALA A 98 5.81 0.03 -12.18
CA ALA A 98 5.92 -0.15 -10.73
C ALA A 98 5.28 1.03 -9.99
N VAL A 99 5.54 2.25 -10.45
CA VAL A 99 4.94 3.49 -9.90
C VAL A 99 3.42 3.49 -10.04
N ALA A 100 2.92 3.20 -11.24
CA ALA A 100 1.48 3.12 -11.50
C ALA A 100 0.82 2.03 -10.66
N HIS A 101 1.46 0.88 -10.51
CA HIS A 101 0.97 -0.21 -9.66
C HIS A 101 0.86 0.23 -8.18
N VAL A 102 1.90 0.87 -7.64
CA VAL A 102 1.86 1.42 -6.27
C VAL A 102 0.72 2.41 -6.09
N PHE A 103 0.45 3.26 -7.08
CA PHE A 103 -0.71 4.17 -7.06
C PHE A 103 -2.05 3.43 -7.12
N ARG A 104 -2.18 2.38 -7.95
CA ARG A 104 -3.39 1.54 -8.02
C ARG A 104 -3.67 0.83 -6.71
N VAL A 105 -2.66 0.18 -6.12
CA VAL A 105 -2.78 -0.54 -4.84
C VAL A 105 -3.12 0.45 -3.72
N SER A 106 -2.43 1.60 -3.65
CA SER A 106 -2.70 2.63 -2.63
C SER A 106 -4.11 3.23 -2.73
N SER A 107 -4.67 3.23 -3.93
CA SER A 107 -6.02 3.73 -4.22
C SER A 107 -7.08 2.64 -4.15
N SER A 108 -6.71 1.44 -3.72
CA SER A 108 -7.60 0.27 -3.59
C SER A 108 -8.24 -0.17 -4.91
N LEU A 109 -7.66 0.16 -6.08
CA LEU A 109 -8.18 -0.26 -7.38
C LEU A 109 -7.87 -1.72 -7.70
N ASP A 110 -6.78 -2.24 -7.15
CA ASP A 110 -6.32 -3.62 -7.33
C ASP A 110 -6.67 -4.52 -6.13
N SER A 111 -7.50 -4.04 -5.20
CA SER A 111 -7.96 -4.83 -4.05
C SER A 111 -9.15 -5.73 -4.41
N MET A 112 -9.27 -6.88 -3.74
CA MET A 112 -10.44 -7.78 -3.87
C MET A 112 -11.75 -7.01 -3.59
N VAL A 113 -11.71 -6.10 -2.61
CA VAL A 113 -12.73 -5.07 -2.40
C VAL A 113 -12.20 -3.74 -2.92
N ILE A 114 -12.66 -3.33 -4.10
CA ILE A 114 -12.27 -2.04 -4.69
C ILE A 114 -12.78 -0.89 -3.80
N GLY A 115 -11.89 0.03 -3.43
CA GLY A 115 -12.24 1.25 -2.68
C GLY A 115 -12.13 1.16 -1.15
N GLU A 116 -11.85 -0.02 -0.58
CA GLU A 116 -11.72 -0.18 0.88
C GLU A 116 -10.41 0.45 1.40
N PRO A 117 -10.46 1.27 2.46
CA PRO A 117 -9.31 2.08 2.85
C PRO A 117 -8.19 1.34 3.59
N GLN A 118 -8.39 0.07 3.94
CA GLN A 118 -7.46 -0.73 4.75
C GLN A 118 -6.07 -0.85 4.11
N ILE A 119 -5.99 -1.06 2.79
CA ILE A 119 -4.70 -1.23 2.08
C ILE A 119 -3.83 0.03 2.15
N LEU A 120 -4.42 1.23 2.13
CA LEU A 120 -3.67 2.47 2.29
C LEU A 120 -3.07 2.59 3.70
N GLY A 121 -3.77 2.09 4.72
CA GLY A 121 -3.24 1.97 6.08
C GLY A 121 -2.03 1.04 6.12
N GLN A 122 -2.16 -0.16 5.56
CA GLN A 122 -1.10 -1.16 5.50
C GLN A 122 0.16 -0.65 4.76
N ILE A 123 -0.01 0.09 3.66
CA ILE A 123 1.13 0.71 2.96
C ILE A 123 1.81 1.79 3.82
N LYS A 124 1.05 2.56 4.61
CA LYS A 124 1.63 3.53 5.55
C LYS A 124 2.41 2.83 6.66
N ASP A 125 1.93 1.69 7.13
CA ASP A 125 2.63 0.90 8.14
C ASP A 125 3.92 0.28 7.57
N ALA A 126 3.85 -0.31 6.38
CA ALA A 126 5.02 -0.77 5.63
C ALA A 126 6.05 0.35 5.41
N TYR A 127 5.58 1.55 5.08
CA TYR A 127 6.43 2.73 4.91
C TYR A 127 7.13 3.15 6.21
N ARG A 128 6.40 3.20 7.33
CA ARG A 128 6.98 3.51 8.65
C ARG A 128 8.05 2.48 9.02
N LEU A 129 7.82 1.22 8.71
CA LEU A 129 8.78 0.15 8.93
C LEU A 129 10.05 0.34 8.08
N ALA A 130 9.89 0.60 6.79
CA ALA A 130 11.02 0.90 5.90
C ALA A 130 11.83 2.13 6.38
N LEU A 131 11.17 3.17 6.90
CA LEU A 131 11.84 4.33 7.51
C LEU A 131 12.64 3.95 8.77
N LYS A 132 12.06 3.13 9.67
CA LYS A 132 12.73 2.64 10.89
C LYS A 132 14.03 1.91 10.56
N HIS A 133 14.04 1.12 9.48
CA HIS A 133 15.22 0.39 9.00
C HIS A 133 16.11 1.20 8.03
N ARG A 134 15.82 2.48 7.80
CA ARG A 134 16.54 3.37 6.86
C ARG A 134 16.58 2.86 5.40
N LEU A 135 15.55 2.13 5.00
CA LEU A 135 15.40 1.55 3.66
C LEU A 135 14.51 2.40 2.73
N ALA A 136 13.82 3.41 3.25
CA ALA A 136 13.12 4.39 2.42
C ALA A 136 14.02 5.59 2.12
N GLY A 137 14.66 5.58 0.95
CA GLY A 137 15.48 6.68 0.47
C GLY A 137 14.68 7.75 -0.28
N PRO A 138 15.36 8.70 -0.96
CA PRO A 138 14.70 9.83 -1.63
C PRO A 138 13.64 9.42 -2.66
N ILE A 139 13.84 8.29 -3.36
CA ILE A 139 12.93 7.85 -4.42
C ILE A 139 11.65 7.27 -3.81
N LEU A 140 11.77 6.30 -2.91
CA LEU A 140 10.65 5.68 -2.21
C LEU A 140 9.89 6.68 -1.34
N ASN A 141 10.59 7.58 -0.64
CA ASN A 141 9.94 8.65 0.14
C ASN A 141 9.04 9.51 -0.76
N ARG A 142 9.55 9.95 -1.91
CA ARG A 142 8.74 10.74 -2.85
C ARG A 142 7.59 9.92 -3.42
N LEU A 143 7.84 8.68 -3.81
CA LEU A 143 6.84 7.79 -4.40
C LEU A 143 5.68 7.54 -3.44
N LEU A 144 5.96 7.19 -2.18
CA LEU A 144 4.95 6.84 -1.18
C LEU A 144 4.14 8.06 -0.72
N HIS A 145 4.79 9.19 -0.49
CA HIS A 145 4.06 10.44 -0.23
C HIS A 145 3.15 10.83 -1.40
N LYS A 146 3.62 10.62 -2.63
CA LYS A 146 2.80 10.86 -3.82
C LYS A 146 1.64 9.88 -3.89
N ALA A 147 1.88 8.60 -3.62
CA ALA A 147 0.85 7.56 -3.59
C ALA A 147 -0.25 7.89 -2.58
N PHE A 148 0.09 8.42 -1.40
CA PHE A 148 -0.91 8.86 -0.41
C PHE A 148 -1.74 10.04 -0.91
N SER A 149 -1.11 11.01 -1.59
CA SER A 149 -1.81 12.13 -2.21
C SER A 149 -2.73 11.68 -3.35
N VAL A 150 -2.27 10.74 -4.17
CA VAL A 150 -3.03 10.17 -5.30
C VAL A 150 -4.24 9.40 -4.78
N ALA A 151 -4.05 8.55 -3.77
CA ALA A 151 -5.14 7.82 -3.13
C ALA A 151 -6.19 8.78 -2.54
N LYS A 152 -5.75 9.86 -1.88
CA LYS A 152 -6.67 10.89 -1.36
C LYS A 152 -7.44 11.56 -2.50
N ARG A 153 -6.75 11.96 -3.58
CA ARG A 153 -7.33 12.61 -4.76
C ARG A 153 -8.38 11.72 -5.43
N ILE A 154 -8.06 10.45 -5.65
CA ILE A 154 -9.00 9.46 -6.22
C ILE A 154 -10.22 9.28 -5.33
N ARG A 155 -10.05 9.20 -4.00
CA ARG A 155 -11.21 9.10 -3.08
C ARG A 155 -12.13 10.31 -3.11
N THR A 156 -11.58 11.51 -3.31
CA THR A 156 -12.38 12.76 -3.34
C THR A 156 -12.98 13.06 -4.70
N GLU A 157 -12.26 12.75 -5.79
CA GLU A 157 -12.67 13.08 -7.16
C GLU A 157 -13.46 11.94 -7.84
N THR A 158 -13.42 10.73 -7.29
CA THR A 158 -14.18 9.58 -7.80
C THR A 158 -15.18 9.07 -6.77
N LYS A 159 -16.25 8.44 -7.23
CA LYS A 159 -17.23 7.80 -6.34
C LYS A 159 -16.82 6.39 -5.89
N LEU A 160 -15.56 5.99 -6.08
CA LEU A 160 -15.08 4.64 -5.73
C LEU A 160 -15.15 4.36 -4.22
N ALA A 161 -14.85 5.36 -3.37
CA ALA A 161 -14.91 5.22 -1.92
C ALA A 161 -16.34 5.13 -1.38
N HIS A 162 -17.30 5.77 -2.05
CA HIS A 162 -18.71 5.78 -1.66
C HIS A 162 -19.45 4.47 -1.98
N HIS A 163 -18.81 3.57 -2.73
CA HIS A 163 -19.34 2.26 -3.11
C HIS A 163 -18.34 1.15 -2.77
N ALA A 164 -17.59 1.26 -1.68
CA ALA A 164 -16.69 0.18 -1.25
C ALA A 164 -17.53 -1.07 -0.95
N VAL A 165 -17.46 -2.06 -1.84
CA VAL A 165 -18.39 -3.18 -1.80
C VAL A 165 -17.82 -4.32 -0.98
N SER A 166 -17.87 -4.16 0.33
CA SER A 166 -17.71 -5.28 1.26
C SER A 166 -19.05 -5.99 1.46
N ILE A 167 -19.00 -7.24 1.91
CA ILE A 167 -20.17 -8.00 2.38
C ILE A 167 -20.93 -7.18 3.44
N SER A 168 -20.21 -6.43 4.29
CA SER A 168 -20.77 -5.51 5.27
C SER A 168 -21.60 -4.37 4.64
N TYR A 169 -21.16 -3.81 3.52
CA TYR A 169 -21.94 -2.79 2.80
C TYR A 169 -23.18 -3.41 2.15
N ALA A 170 -23.02 -4.55 1.48
CA ALA A 170 -24.15 -5.26 0.87
C ALA A 170 -25.22 -5.61 1.92
N ALA A 171 -24.79 -6.08 3.10
CA ALA A 171 -25.67 -6.33 4.24
C ALA A 171 -26.46 -5.09 4.67
N VAL A 172 -25.81 -3.92 4.77
CA VAL A 172 -26.49 -2.65 5.11
C VAL A 172 -27.51 -2.24 4.04
N GLU A 173 -27.15 -2.32 2.76
CA GLU A 173 -28.06 -1.95 1.67
C GLU A 173 -29.26 -2.89 1.59
N MET A 174 -29.06 -4.19 1.78
CA MET A 174 -30.14 -5.16 1.84
C MET A 174 -31.04 -4.93 3.05
N ALA A 175 -30.47 -4.64 4.22
CA ALA A 175 -31.25 -4.28 5.40
C ALA A 175 -32.10 -3.02 5.14
N LYS A 176 -31.55 -1.99 4.47
CA LYS A 176 -32.30 -0.78 4.09
C LYS A 176 -33.44 -1.08 3.11
N ARG A 177 -33.28 -2.02 2.18
CA ARG A 177 -34.38 -2.43 1.28
C ARG A 177 -35.52 -3.11 2.02
N ILE A 178 -35.21 -3.92 3.04
CA ILE A 178 -36.21 -4.65 3.83
C ILE A 178 -36.92 -3.73 4.84
N PHE A 179 -36.16 -2.91 5.57
CA PHE A 179 -36.68 -2.14 6.70
C PHE A 179 -36.97 -0.66 6.38
N SER A 180 -36.57 -0.16 5.20
CA SER A 180 -36.53 1.27 4.81
C SER A 180 -35.59 2.13 5.67
N HIS A 181 -35.67 2.03 7.01
CA HIS A 181 -34.82 2.72 7.98
C HIS A 181 -34.28 1.74 9.02
N LEU A 182 -33.01 1.90 9.41
CA LEU A 182 -32.35 1.05 10.41
C LEU A 182 -32.42 1.61 11.83
N GLU A 183 -32.91 2.85 11.98
CA GLU A 183 -33.07 3.49 13.28
C GLU A 183 -33.99 2.68 14.19
N GLY A 184 -33.53 2.42 15.42
CA GLY A 184 -34.30 1.66 16.40
C GLY A 184 -34.27 0.13 16.21
N LYS A 185 -33.67 -0.39 15.13
CA LYS A 185 -33.53 -1.83 14.91
C LYS A 185 -32.52 -2.45 15.86
N LYS A 186 -32.72 -3.72 16.19
CA LYS A 186 -31.78 -4.50 17.02
C LYS A 186 -31.13 -5.59 16.19
N ILE A 187 -29.84 -5.85 16.41
CA ILE A 187 -29.12 -6.92 15.70
C ILE A 187 -28.67 -8.03 16.66
N MET A 188 -28.57 -9.25 16.15
CA MET A 188 -27.90 -10.38 16.79
C MET A 188 -26.70 -10.83 15.96
N LEU A 189 -25.55 -10.98 16.60
CA LEU A 189 -24.35 -11.57 16.01
C LEU A 189 -24.17 -12.98 16.58
N ILE A 190 -24.11 -13.99 15.72
CA ILE A 190 -23.87 -15.39 16.08
C ILE A 190 -22.48 -15.78 15.59
N GLY A 191 -21.56 -16.00 16.53
CA GLY A 191 -20.14 -16.28 16.24
C GLY A 191 -19.24 -15.05 16.32
N ALA A 192 -17.97 -15.25 15.96
CA ALA A 192 -16.90 -14.26 16.06
C ALA A 192 -16.04 -14.19 14.77
N GLY A 193 -16.67 -14.35 13.61
CA GLY A 193 -15.98 -14.17 12.34
C GLY A 193 -15.72 -12.69 12.06
N GLU A 194 -14.51 -12.35 11.62
CA GLU A 194 -14.08 -10.98 11.30
C GLU A 194 -15.04 -10.28 10.34
N MET A 195 -15.54 -11.01 9.35
CA MET A 195 -16.49 -10.47 8.35
C MET A 195 -17.86 -10.14 8.95
N ALA A 196 -18.33 -10.96 9.89
CA ALA A 196 -19.59 -10.71 10.59
C ALA A 196 -19.47 -9.56 11.61
N GLU A 197 -18.33 -9.45 12.29
CA GLU A 197 -18.00 -8.29 13.14
C GLU A 197 -18.02 -7.00 12.32
N LEU A 198 -17.41 -6.99 11.13
CA LEU A 198 -17.41 -5.83 10.25
C LEU A 198 -18.82 -5.48 9.77
N ALA A 199 -19.63 -6.48 9.37
CA ALA A 199 -21.03 -6.27 9.01
C ALA A 199 -21.86 -5.67 10.15
N ALA A 200 -21.68 -6.17 11.37
CA ALA A 200 -22.32 -5.63 12.57
C ALA A 200 -21.91 -4.17 12.83
N GLN A 201 -20.61 -3.85 12.76
CA GLN A 201 -20.10 -2.49 12.94
C GLN A 201 -20.71 -1.52 11.93
N HIS A 202 -20.82 -1.93 10.67
CA HIS A 202 -21.41 -1.10 9.62
C HIS A 202 -22.90 -0.83 9.85
N LEU A 203 -23.66 -1.82 10.32
CA LEU A 203 -25.07 -1.65 10.68
C LEU A 203 -25.25 -0.70 11.87
N LEU A 204 -24.41 -0.81 12.91
CA LEU A 204 -24.39 0.11 14.05
C LEU A 204 -24.11 1.56 13.60
N ASN A 205 -23.10 1.74 12.74
CA ASN A 205 -22.78 3.06 12.17
C ASN A 205 -23.90 3.64 11.28
N ASN A 206 -24.87 2.82 10.85
CA ASN A 206 -26.02 3.23 10.06
C ASN A 206 -27.33 3.33 10.88
N GLY A 207 -27.26 3.37 12.21
CA GLY A 207 -28.39 3.76 13.08
C GLY A 207 -29.06 2.62 13.83
N VAL A 208 -28.57 1.38 13.74
CA VAL A 208 -29.04 0.28 14.60
C VAL A 208 -28.84 0.64 16.07
N LYS A 209 -29.85 0.38 16.90
CA LYS A 209 -29.90 0.81 18.31
C LYS A 209 -29.04 -0.04 19.25
N SER A 210 -29.01 -1.35 19.05
CA SER A 210 -28.36 -2.27 19.98
C SER A 210 -27.99 -3.58 19.31
N ILE A 211 -26.93 -4.21 19.83
CA ILE A 211 -26.44 -5.51 19.41
C ILE A 211 -26.48 -6.51 20.56
N VAL A 212 -26.82 -7.75 20.23
CA VAL A 212 -26.69 -8.91 21.11
C VAL A 212 -25.71 -9.89 20.47
N VAL A 213 -24.77 -10.43 21.24
CA VAL A 213 -23.74 -11.34 20.74
C VAL A 213 -23.91 -12.72 21.38
N ALA A 214 -24.01 -13.74 20.54
CA ALA A 214 -24.01 -15.14 20.94
C ALA A 214 -22.77 -15.83 20.37
N ASN A 215 -22.08 -16.60 21.20
CA ASN A 215 -20.94 -17.40 20.75
C ASN A 215 -20.86 -18.70 21.54
N ARG A 216 -20.23 -19.72 20.93
CA ARG A 216 -19.99 -21.03 21.55
C ARG A 216 -19.14 -20.90 22.82
N THR A 217 -18.18 -19.99 22.79
CA THR A 217 -17.35 -19.63 23.95
C THR A 217 -17.87 -18.32 24.53
N LEU A 218 -18.42 -18.36 25.74
CA LEU A 218 -19.11 -17.24 26.37
C LEU A 218 -18.17 -16.04 26.59
N GLU A 219 -16.92 -16.29 26.96
CA GLU A 219 -15.89 -15.25 27.15
C GLU A 219 -15.71 -14.41 25.89
N ARG A 220 -15.72 -15.05 24.71
CA ARG A 220 -15.60 -14.36 23.42
C ARG A 220 -16.85 -13.55 23.08
N ALA A 221 -18.03 -14.03 23.48
CA ALA A 221 -19.27 -13.26 23.33
C ALA A 221 -19.25 -12.00 24.21
N ILE A 222 -18.74 -12.09 25.44
CA ILE A 222 -18.60 -10.96 26.37
C ILE A 222 -17.63 -9.92 25.81
N GLU A 223 -16.44 -10.34 25.38
CA GLU A 223 -15.43 -9.44 24.79
C GLU A 223 -15.99 -8.66 23.58
N LEU A 224 -16.70 -9.35 22.69
CA LEU A 224 -17.32 -8.72 21.52
C LEU A 224 -18.49 -7.81 21.89
N ALA A 225 -19.34 -8.24 22.82
CA ALA A 225 -20.43 -7.41 23.32
C ALA A 225 -19.91 -6.12 23.94
N GLU A 226 -18.83 -6.17 24.74
CA GLU A 226 -18.19 -4.99 25.32
C GLU A 226 -17.68 -4.03 24.24
N ARG A 227 -16.98 -4.55 23.21
CA ARG A 227 -16.50 -3.75 22.07
C ARG A 227 -17.61 -2.99 21.36
N PHE A 228 -18.78 -3.60 21.22
CA PHE A 228 -19.93 -2.98 20.55
C PHE A 228 -20.95 -2.34 21.50
N GLN A 229 -20.66 -2.26 22.80
CA GLN A 229 -21.58 -1.78 23.84
C GLN A 229 -22.95 -2.50 23.81
N GLY A 230 -22.91 -3.80 23.54
CA GLY A 230 -24.06 -4.69 23.45
C GLY A 230 -24.23 -5.62 24.64
N LYS A 231 -25.06 -6.65 24.48
CA LYS A 231 -25.30 -7.69 25.48
C LYS A 231 -24.79 -9.05 24.98
N ALA A 232 -24.05 -9.77 25.81
CA ALA A 232 -23.72 -11.18 25.54
C ALA A 232 -24.86 -12.10 25.98
N ILE A 233 -25.15 -13.13 25.18
CA ILE A 233 -26.07 -14.23 25.51
C ILE A 233 -25.40 -15.57 25.20
N SER A 234 -25.89 -16.64 25.83
CA SER A 234 -25.51 -18.00 25.50
C SER A 234 -26.13 -18.48 24.18
N MET A 235 -25.59 -19.56 23.61
CA MET A 235 -26.12 -20.19 22.39
C MET A 235 -27.57 -20.70 22.58
N GLU A 236 -27.93 -21.12 23.79
CA GLU A 236 -29.26 -21.64 24.12
C GLU A 236 -30.32 -20.51 24.11
N GLU A 237 -29.91 -19.30 24.46
CA GLU A 237 -30.77 -18.10 24.49
C GLU A 237 -31.06 -17.52 23.10
N ILE A 238 -30.38 -17.97 22.04
CA ILE A 238 -30.57 -17.46 20.66
C ILE A 238 -32.06 -17.51 20.28
N LYS A 239 -32.73 -18.63 20.56
CA LYS A 239 -34.14 -18.85 20.18
C LYS A 239 -35.09 -17.86 20.86
N GLU A 240 -34.82 -17.53 22.11
CA GLU A 240 -35.59 -16.53 22.85
C GLU A 240 -35.30 -15.12 22.30
N GLY A 241 -34.03 -14.85 22.00
CA GLY A 241 -33.58 -13.58 21.43
C GLY A 241 -34.18 -13.28 20.05
N LEU A 242 -34.56 -14.31 19.27
CA LEU A 242 -35.25 -14.14 17.97
C LEU A 242 -36.52 -13.31 18.07
N LYS A 243 -37.15 -13.18 19.25
CA LYS A 243 -38.36 -12.36 19.44
C LYS A 243 -38.07 -10.86 19.42
N GLU A 244 -36.85 -10.47 19.76
CA GLU A 244 -36.47 -9.08 20.03
C GLU A 244 -35.61 -8.44 18.93
N VAL A 245 -34.94 -9.25 18.11
CA VAL A 245 -33.98 -8.75 17.11
C VAL A 245 -34.59 -8.64 15.71
N ASP A 246 -34.10 -7.72 14.88
CA ASP A 246 -34.58 -7.51 13.51
C ASP A 246 -33.62 -8.11 12.47
N ILE A 247 -32.32 -8.08 12.77
CA ILE A 247 -31.28 -8.54 11.85
C ILE A 247 -30.39 -9.54 12.59
N ILE A 248 -30.03 -10.63 11.93
CA ILE A 248 -29.17 -11.68 12.47
C ILE A 248 -28.02 -11.88 11.50
N ILE A 249 -26.80 -11.87 12.02
CA ILE A 249 -25.58 -12.11 11.25
C ILE A 249 -24.93 -13.34 11.84
N SER A 250 -24.73 -14.38 11.03
CA SER A 250 -24.08 -15.62 11.46
C SER A 250 -22.75 -15.81 10.75
N SER A 251 -21.74 -16.21 11.51
CA SER A 251 -20.44 -16.63 11.00
C SER A 251 -19.79 -17.56 12.01
N THR A 252 -20.25 -18.80 12.06
CA THR A 252 -19.62 -19.85 12.87
C THR A 252 -18.94 -20.91 11.99
N GLY A 253 -18.24 -21.84 12.63
CA GLY A 253 -17.73 -23.06 12.01
C GLY A 253 -18.55 -24.30 12.41
N ALA A 254 -19.86 -24.17 12.56
CA ALA A 254 -20.73 -25.29 12.89
C ALA A 254 -20.89 -26.22 11.66
N PRO A 255 -20.90 -27.55 11.85
CA PRO A 255 -21.12 -28.50 10.75
C PRO A 255 -22.59 -28.62 10.34
N ASN A 256 -23.52 -28.14 11.18
CA ASN A 256 -24.97 -28.22 10.99
C ASN A 256 -25.60 -26.84 11.23
N PHE A 257 -26.83 -26.64 10.73
CA PHE A 257 -27.60 -25.42 10.99
C PHE A 257 -27.80 -25.17 12.48
N ILE A 258 -27.48 -23.95 12.91
CA ILE A 258 -27.74 -23.42 14.24
C ILE A 258 -29.21 -22.98 14.36
N LEU A 259 -29.75 -22.40 13.28
CA LEU A 259 -31.13 -21.93 13.20
C LEU A 259 -31.90 -22.71 12.15
N LEU A 260 -32.97 -23.37 12.60
CA LEU A 260 -33.87 -24.14 11.74
C LEU A 260 -35.16 -23.37 11.47
N GLU A 261 -35.83 -23.72 10.36
CA GLU A 261 -37.13 -23.17 9.96
C GLU A 261 -38.15 -23.15 11.11
N LYS A 262 -38.27 -24.26 11.84
CA LYS A 262 -39.20 -24.40 12.97
C LYS A 262 -38.97 -23.38 14.10
N ASP A 263 -37.71 -23.04 14.37
CA ASP A 263 -37.35 -22.13 15.45
C ASP A 263 -37.80 -20.70 15.09
N VAL A 264 -37.57 -20.30 13.83
CA VAL A 264 -38.01 -19.00 13.31
C VAL A 264 -39.53 -18.95 13.23
N ARG A 265 -40.20 -19.99 12.71
CA ARG A 265 -41.66 -20.06 12.60
C ARG A 265 -42.35 -19.88 13.95
N GLN A 266 -41.81 -20.50 15.01
CA GLN A 266 -42.34 -20.35 16.37
C GLN A 266 -42.18 -18.91 16.89
N SER A 267 -41.06 -18.24 16.56
CA SER A 267 -40.82 -16.86 16.98
C SER A 267 -41.74 -15.84 16.29
N MET A 268 -42.16 -16.09 15.04
CA MET A 268 -42.91 -15.12 14.22
C MET A 268 -44.25 -14.69 14.83
N ARG A 269 -44.93 -15.59 15.55
CA ARG A 269 -46.18 -15.25 16.26
C ARG A 269 -45.93 -14.21 17.36
N ALA A 270 -44.89 -14.41 18.17
CA ALA A 270 -44.51 -13.47 19.23
C ALA A 270 -44.07 -12.11 18.65
N ARG A 271 -43.46 -12.13 17.45
CA ARG A 271 -43.04 -10.94 16.70
C ARG A 271 -44.18 -10.19 16.01
N ARG A 272 -45.42 -10.67 16.10
CA ARG A 272 -46.57 -10.14 15.31
C ARG A 272 -46.24 -10.06 13.81
N HIS A 273 -45.50 -11.04 13.30
CA HIS A 273 -45.02 -11.11 11.91
C HIS A 273 -44.18 -9.91 11.44
N ARG A 274 -43.53 -9.18 12.36
CA ARG A 274 -42.53 -8.17 11.97
C ARG A 274 -41.39 -8.81 11.17
N PRO A 275 -40.88 -8.13 10.12
CA PRO A 275 -39.79 -8.64 9.31
C PRO A 275 -38.56 -9.03 10.13
N ILE A 276 -37.88 -10.07 9.68
CA ILE A 276 -36.60 -10.53 10.24
C ILE A 276 -35.65 -10.86 9.08
N PHE A 277 -34.42 -10.38 9.19
CA PHE A 277 -33.42 -10.50 8.13
C PHE A 277 -32.21 -11.27 8.65
N PHE A 278 -31.82 -12.32 7.94
CA PHE A 278 -30.70 -13.19 8.26
C PHE A 278 -29.61 -13.05 7.20
N ILE A 279 -28.39 -12.86 7.66
CA ILE A 279 -27.17 -12.77 6.87
C ILE A 279 -26.29 -13.94 7.28
N ASP A 280 -26.20 -14.97 6.44
CA ASP A 280 -25.39 -16.16 6.68
C ASP A 280 -24.05 -16.06 5.93
N ILE A 281 -22.98 -15.79 6.68
CA ILE A 281 -21.62 -15.68 6.16
C ILE A 281 -20.82 -16.95 6.49
N ALA A 282 -21.46 -17.97 7.08
CA ALA A 282 -20.80 -19.21 7.46
C ALA A 282 -20.63 -20.19 6.29
N VAL A 283 -19.53 -20.93 6.32
CA VAL A 283 -19.25 -22.02 5.39
C VAL A 283 -18.68 -23.20 6.21
N PRO A 284 -19.45 -24.30 6.44
CA PRO A 284 -20.84 -24.54 6.01
C PRO A 284 -21.87 -23.57 6.61
N ARG A 285 -23.05 -23.48 5.99
CA ARG A 285 -24.13 -22.56 6.38
C ARG A 285 -24.63 -22.81 7.81
N ASP A 286 -24.88 -21.73 8.55
CA ASP A 286 -25.43 -21.77 9.90
C ASP A 286 -26.96 -21.72 9.90
N ILE A 287 -27.57 -21.19 8.84
CA ILE A 287 -28.99 -20.86 8.79
C ILE A 287 -29.68 -21.70 7.73
N ASP A 288 -30.75 -22.37 8.12
CA ASP A 288 -31.57 -23.19 7.22
C ASP A 288 -32.23 -22.32 6.13
N PRO A 289 -31.90 -22.50 4.83
CA PRO A 289 -32.49 -21.73 3.75
C PRO A 289 -34.01 -21.88 3.64
N GLN A 290 -34.60 -22.94 4.21
CA GLN A 290 -36.07 -23.12 4.23
C GLN A 290 -36.80 -22.04 5.01
N ILE A 291 -36.11 -21.26 5.86
CA ILE A 291 -36.66 -20.08 6.53
C ILE A 291 -37.24 -19.07 5.53
N ASN A 292 -36.72 -18.99 4.30
CA ASN A 292 -37.28 -18.14 3.24
C ASN A 292 -38.71 -18.52 2.81
N GLN A 293 -39.24 -19.67 3.24
CA GLN A 293 -40.64 -20.06 3.01
C GLN A 293 -41.61 -19.42 4.02
N ILE A 294 -41.09 -18.74 5.06
CA ILE A 294 -41.88 -18.06 6.08
C ILE A 294 -42.10 -16.60 5.66
N ASP A 295 -43.35 -16.16 5.65
CA ASP A 295 -43.68 -14.76 5.35
C ASP A 295 -42.94 -13.79 6.28
N ASN A 296 -42.32 -12.76 5.69
CA ASN A 296 -41.53 -11.73 6.36
C ASN A 296 -40.21 -12.24 7.01
N ALA A 297 -39.73 -13.43 6.66
CA ALA A 297 -38.37 -13.88 6.97
C ALA A 297 -37.51 -13.91 5.70
N TYR A 298 -36.33 -13.32 5.78
CA TYR A 298 -35.43 -13.17 4.63
C TYR A 298 -34.05 -13.71 5.00
N VAL A 299 -33.61 -14.78 4.34
CA VAL A 299 -32.25 -15.35 4.49
C VAL A 299 -31.46 -15.07 3.23
N TYR A 300 -30.30 -14.45 3.42
CA TYR A 300 -29.31 -14.18 2.39
C TYR A 300 -27.99 -14.78 2.81
N ASP A 301 -27.37 -15.53 1.91
CA ASP A 301 -26.04 -16.07 2.12
C ASP A 301 -24.95 -15.15 1.53
N ILE A 302 -23.70 -15.57 1.67
CA ILE A 302 -22.55 -14.85 1.14
C ILE A 302 -22.63 -14.66 -0.39
N ASP A 303 -23.17 -15.61 -1.13
CA ASP A 303 -23.28 -15.57 -2.59
C ASP A 303 -24.38 -14.60 -3.03
N ASP A 304 -25.52 -14.57 -2.32
CA ASP A 304 -26.59 -13.61 -2.57
C ASP A 304 -26.12 -12.17 -2.35
N LEU A 305 -25.34 -11.94 -1.29
CA LEU A 305 -24.74 -10.63 -1.01
C LEU A 305 -23.74 -10.24 -2.11
N GLN A 306 -22.96 -11.19 -2.63
CA GLN A 306 -22.10 -10.99 -3.81
C GLN A 306 -22.92 -10.61 -5.06
N GLY A 307 -24.11 -11.17 -5.27
CA GLY A 307 -24.99 -10.77 -6.38
C GLY A 307 -25.38 -9.29 -6.34
N VAL A 308 -25.63 -8.75 -5.14
CA VAL A 308 -25.93 -7.31 -4.92
C VAL A 308 -24.71 -6.44 -5.21
N VAL A 309 -23.51 -6.96 -4.93
CA VAL A 309 -22.23 -6.31 -5.25
C VAL A 309 -22.03 -6.18 -6.76
N GLU A 310 -22.41 -7.22 -7.51
CA GLU A 310 -22.23 -7.34 -8.95
C GLU A 310 -23.12 -6.38 -9.76
N ALA A 311 -24.36 -6.12 -9.33
CA ALA A 311 -25.26 -5.18 -10.00
C ALA A 311 -24.74 -3.72 -10.08
N ASN A 312 -23.78 -3.34 -9.22
CA ASN A 312 -23.13 -2.03 -9.22
C ASN A 312 -21.87 -1.92 -10.10
N LYS A 313 -21.49 -2.99 -10.81
CA LYS A 313 -20.23 -3.11 -11.58
C LYS A 313 -20.11 -2.12 -12.75
N ILE A 314 -21.21 -1.82 -13.46
CA ILE A 314 -21.21 -0.90 -14.62
C ILE A 314 -20.91 0.55 -14.21
N LYS A 315 -21.52 1.04 -13.12
CA LYS A 315 -21.22 2.39 -12.58
C LYS A 315 -19.78 2.47 -12.05
N ARG A 316 -19.25 1.37 -11.48
CA ARG A 316 -17.85 1.26 -11.04
C ARG A 316 -16.86 1.30 -12.19
N GLN A 317 -17.11 0.65 -13.33
CA GLN A 317 -16.19 0.69 -14.47
C GLN A 317 -15.91 2.13 -14.93
N LYS A 318 -16.95 2.98 -14.98
CA LYS A 318 -16.78 4.40 -15.35
C LYS A 318 -15.95 5.19 -14.33
N GLU A 319 -16.16 4.94 -13.03
CA GLU A 319 -15.39 5.62 -11.97
C GLU A 319 -13.96 5.08 -11.84
N ALA A 320 -13.75 3.79 -12.11
CA ALA A 320 -12.42 3.17 -12.20
C ALA A 320 -11.61 3.77 -13.37
N GLN A 321 -12.25 4.00 -14.53
CA GLN A 321 -11.60 4.70 -15.65
C GLN A 321 -11.15 6.11 -15.29
N LYS A 322 -11.95 6.87 -14.51
CA LYS A 322 -11.51 8.18 -14.00
C LYS A 322 -10.30 8.06 -13.09
N ALA A 323 -10.30 7.07 -12.20
CA ALA A 323 -9.19 6.83 -11.30
C ALA A 323 -7.90 6.45 -12.06
N GLU A 324 -8.00 5.59 -13.08
CA GLU A 324 -6.85 5.25 -13.93
C GLU A 324 -6.29 6.49 -14.65
N ARG A 325 -7.12 7.40 -15.14
CA ARG A 325 -6.64 8.68 -15.72
C ARG A 325 -5.84 9.52 -14.72
N ILE A 326 -6.28 9.58 -13.46
CA ILE A 326 -5.53 10.27 -12.39
C ILE A 326 -4.19 9.56 -12.15
N ILE A 327 -4.16 8.23 -12.17
CA ILE A 327 -2.92 7.45 -12.01
C ILE A 327 -1.95 7.69 -13.16
N GLU A 328 -2.43 7.68 -14.40
CA GLU A 328 -1.61 7.98 -15.59
C GLU A 328 -1.00 9.38 -15.50
N GLU A 329 -1.82 10.40 -15.22
CA GLU A 329 -1.38 11.78 -15.05
C GLU A 329 -0.27 11.90 -14.00
N GLU A 330 -0.46 11.26 -12.85
CA GLU A 330 0.45 11.37 -11.71
C GLU A 330 1.70 10.50 -11.89
N THR A 331 1.62 9.40 -12.64
CA THR A 331 2.76 8.58 -13.05
C THR A 331 3.67 9.35 -13.99
N ILE A 332 3.10 10.08 -14.96
CA ILE A 332 3.86 10.96 -15.87
C ILE A 332 4.59 12.05 -15.06
N LYS A 333 3.89 12.72 -14.13
CA LYS A 333 4.51 13.73 -13.25
C LYS A 333 5.65 13.15 -12.40
N PHE A 334 5.50 11.91 -11.93
CA PHE A 334 6.55 11.23 -11.15
C PHE A 334 7.76 10.87 -12.02
N LYS A 335 7.54 10.33 -13.23
CA LYS A 335 8.60 10.05 -14.21
C LYS A 335 9.40 11.32 -14.52
N LEU A 336 8.70 12.39 -14.86
CA LEU A 336 9.28 13.72 -15.10
C LEU A 336 10.06 14.28 -13.91
N TRP A 337 9.75 13.85 -12.68
CA TRP A 337 10.53 14.20 -11.49
C TRP A 337 11.77 13.32 -11.36
N LEU A 338 11.69 12.01 -11.61
CA LEU A 338 12.85 11.12 -11.58
C LEU A 338 13.94 11.57 -12.56
N GLU A 339 13.54 12.00 -13.77
CA GLU A 339 14.47 12.51 -14.78
C GLU A 339 15.28 13.72 -14.26
N THR A 340 14.77 14.52 -13.33
CA THR A 340 15.55 15.62 -12.72
C THR A 340 16.67 15.16 -11.81
N LEU A 341 16.61 13.91 -11.31
CA LEU A 341 17.65 13.36 -10.45
C LEU A 341 18.90 12.98 -11.27
N SER A 342 18.76 12.71 -12.58
CA SER A 342 19.89 12.40 -13.48
C SER A 342 20.91 13.54 -13.57
N VAL A 343 20.47 14.76 -13.31
CA VAL A 343 21.27 15.99 -13.38
C VAL A 343 22.18 16.16 -12.16
N VAL A 344 21.78 15.59 -11.02
CA VAL A 344 22.44 15.83 -9.73
C VAL A 344 23.93 15.43 -9.73
N PRO A 345 24.34 14.25 -10.25
CA PRO A 345 25.76 13.87 -10.32
C PRO A 345 26.61 14.87 -11.10
N THR A 346 26.14 15.33 -12.27
CA THR A 346 26.86 16.31 -13.08
C THR A 346 27.01 17.65 -12.37
N ILE A 347 26.00 18.10 -11.63
CA ILE A 347 26.10 19.31 -10.80
C ILE A 347 27.14 19.14 -9.70
N ILE A 348 27.19 17.98 -9.04
CA ILE A 348 28.18 17.70 -7.99
C ILE A 348 29.60 17.70 -8.58
N ALA A 349 29.82 17.01 -9.71
CA ALA A 349 31.11 16.97 -10.39
C ALA A 349 31.57 18.37 -10.84
N LEU A 350 30.66 19.18 -11.39
CA LEU A 350 30.96 20.56 -11.79
C LEU A 350 31.38 21.43 -10.60
N LYS A 351 30.68 21.31 -9.46
CA LYS A 351 31.07 22.00 -8.22
C LYS A 351 32.46 21.57 -7.77
N HIS A 352 32.71 20.27 -7.70
CA HIS A 352 34.00 19.73 -7.27
C HIS A 352 35.15 20.25 -8.14
N LYS A 353 34.97 20.23 -9.47
CA LYS A 353 35.96 20.74 -10.42
C LYS A 353 36.34 22.21 -10.16
N LEU A 354 35.35 23.06 -9.92
CA LEU A 354 35.59 24.49 -9.68
C LEU A 354 36.22 24.73 -8.30
N GLU A 355 35.84 23.96 -7.29
CA GLU A 355 36.49 23.99 -5.98
C GLU A 355 37.97 23.59 -6.06
N GLU A 356 38.33 22.56 -6.82
CA GLU A 356 39.73 22.19 -7.04
C GLU A 356 40.53 23.32 -7.71
N ILE A 357 39.95 23.95 -8.75
CA ILE A 357 40.58 25.10 -9.42
C ILE A 357 40.77 26.25 -8.42
N LYS A 358 39.77 26.53 -7.58
CA LYS A 358 39.84 27.53 -6.51
C LYS A 358 41.05 27.27 -5.61
N HIS A 359 41.13 26.06 -5.07
CA HIS A 359 42.17 25.68 -4.13
C HIS A 359 43.56 25.74 -4.76
N ALA A 360 43.70 25.28 -6.01
CA ALA A 360 44.96 25.34 -6.74
C ALA A 360 45.46 26.79 -6.94
N GLU A 361 44.58 27.70 -7.39
CA GLU A 361 44.96 29.09 -7.65
C GLU A 361 45.17 29.90 -6.36
N LEU A 362 44.38 29.67 -5.31
CA LEU A 362 44.61 30.27 -3.99
C LEU A 362 45.98 29.86 -3.44
N ASN A 363 46.31 28.56 -3.46
CA ASN A 363 47.59 28.06 -2.97
C ASN A 363 48.77 28.66 -3.75
N LYS A 364 48.66 28.73 -5.09
CA LYS A 364 49.69 29.34 -5.95
C LYS A 364 49.89 30.82 -5.62
N THR A 365 48.79 31.56 -5.48
CA THR A 365 48.80 33.00 -5.18
C THR A 365 49.39 33.27 -3.79
N PHE A 366 48.98 32.52 -2.78
CA PHE A 366 49.49 32.68 -1.41
C PHE A 366 50.97 32.28 -1.26
N ASN A 367 51.44 31.30 -2.05
CA ASN A 367 52.85 30.93 -2.09
C ASN A 367 53.74 32.01 -2.74
N GLN A 368 53.21 32.75 -3.73
CA GLN A 368 53.93 33.85 -4.38
C GLN A 368 53.89 35.14 -3.54
N LEU A 369 52.75 35.45 -2.93
CA LEU A 369 52.53 36.66 -2.15
C LEU A 369 52.66 36.39 -0.63
N LYS A 370 53.86 35.98 -0.20
CA LYS A 370 54.13 35.62 1.21
C LYS A 370 53.96 36.77 2.21
N HIS A 371 53.90 38.02 1.73
CA HIS A 371 53.73 39.21 2.55
C HIS A 371 52.27 39.49 2.94
N LEU A 372 51.30 38.75 2.38
CA LEU A 372 49.88 38.90 2.71
C LEU A 372 49.60 38.51 4.17
N SER A 373 48.83 39.33 4.88
CA SER A 373 48.33 38.98 6.20
C SER A 373 47.24 37.91 6.12
N GLU A 374 46.95 37.23 7.23
CA GLU A 374 45.85 36.24 7.27
C GLU A 374 44.49 36.87 6.92
N LYS A 375 44.27 38.13 7.29
CA LYS A 375 43.05 38.88 6.95
C LYS A 375 42.92 39.12 5.44
N ASP A 376 44.04 39.37 4.75
CA ASP A 376 44.04 39.56 3.29
C ASP A 376 43.79 38.22 2.57
N LYS A 377 44.38 37.12 3.06
CA LYS A 377 44.14 35.77 2.52
C LYS A 377 42.67 35.38 2.67
N GLU A 378 42.07 35.66 3.82
CA GLU A 378 40.64 35.40 4.06
C GLU A 378 39.75 36.24 3.13
N ALA A 379 40.05 37.53 2.95
CA ALA A 379 39.32 38.39 2.02
C ALA A 379 39.38 37.87 0.57
N ILE A 380 40.56 37.40 0.12
CA ILE A 380 40.74 36.79 -1.21
C ILE A 380 39.97 35.47 -1.32
N ALA A 381 39.98 34.62 -0.29
CA ALA A 381 39.24 33.38 -0.28
C ALA A 381 37.72 33.62 -0.40
N VAL A 382 37.18 34.58 0.38
CA VAL A 382 35.76 34.98 0.32
C VAL A 382 35.38 35.54 -1.04
N MET A 383 36.24 36.39 -1.63
CA MET A 383 36.02 36.92 -2.98
C MET A 383 35.95 35.80 -4.02
N THR A 384 36.87 34.84 -3.95
CA THR A 384 36.95 33.73 -4.91
C THR A 384 35.76 32.76 -4.76
N GLU A 385 35.33 32.48 -3.52
CA GLU A 385 34.10 31.75 -3.22
C GLU A 385 32.87 32.42 -3.84
N ALA A 386 32.75 33.74 -3.69
CA ALA A 386 31.65 34.51 -4.26
C ALA A 386 31.66 34.48 -5.80
N MET A 387 32.83 34.51 -6.43
CA MET A 387 32.97 34.36 -7.89
C MET A 387 32.51 32.98 -8.35
N ILE A 388 32.96 31.90 -7.71
CA ILE A 388 32.57 30.53 -8.07
C ILE A 388 31.08 30.32 -7.91
N LYS A 389 30.49 30.81 -6.81
CA LYS A 389 29.05 30.74 -6.60
C LYS A 389 28.26 31.43 -7.71
N LYS A 390 28.74 32.58 -8.22
CA LYS A 390 28.12 33.31 -9.33
C LYS A 390 28.27 32.56 -10.66
N ILE A 391 29.46 32.03 -10.95
CA ILE A 391 29.73 31.23 -12.16
C ILE A 391 28.86 29.97 -12.20
N LEU A 392 28.68 29.31 -11.05
CA LEU A 392 27.87 28.09 -10.93
C LEU A 392 26.37 28.33 -11.00
N HIS A 393 25.89 29.56 -10.78
CA HIS A 393 24.47 29.86 -10.67
C HIS A 393 23.71 29.50 -11.96
N ASP A 394 24.11 30.08 -13.08
CA ASP A 394 23.41 29.94 -14.36
C ASP A 394 23.49 28.51 -14.92
N PRO A 395 24.66 27.82 -14.93
CA PRO A 395 24.74 26.43 -15.38
C PRO A 395 23.88 25.48 -14.53
N ILE A 396 23.88 25.64 -13.20
CA ILE A 396 23.05 24.81 -12.31
C ILE A 396 21.57 25.09 -12.55
N GLN A 397 21.18 26.35 -12.76
CA GLN A 397 19.80 26.71 -13.03
C GLN A 397 19.34 26.16 -14.39
N PHE A 398 20.15 26.33 -15.43
CA PHE A 398 19.92 25.81 -16.78
C PHE A 398 19.70 24.28 -16.78
N LEU A 399 20.56 23.55 -16.07
CA LEU A 399 20.46 22.10 -15.94
C LEU A 399 19.23 21.65 -15.12
N LYS A 400 18.71 22.49 -14.22
CA LYS A 400 17.51 22.20 -13.41
C LYS A 400 16.20 22.64 -14.05
N GLN A 401 16.23 23.44 -15.10
CA GLN A 401 15.03 23.98 -15.75
C GLN A 401 14.17 22.88 -16.39
N LYS A 402 12.84 23.05 -16.30
CA LYS A 402 11.87 22.09 -16.84
C LYS A 402 11.82 22.07 -18.36
N GLU A 403 12.09 23.21 -19.01
CA GLU A 403 12.04 23.38 -20.47
C GLU A 403 13.14 22.61 -21.19
N ASN A 404 14.26 22.34 -20.51
CA ASN A 404 15.41 21.65 -21.09
C ASN A 404 15.35 20.12 -20.97
N ARG A 405 14.23 19.56 -20.48
CA ARG A 405 14.12 18.14 -20.14
C ARG A 405 14.18 17.19 -21.33
N GLU A 406 13.60 17.56 -22.46
CA GLU A 406 13.60 16.70 -23.66
C GLU A 406 15.01 16.49 -24.25
N ARG A 407 15.94 17.39 -23.93
CA ARG A 407 17.34 17.33 -24.38
C ARG A 407 18.31 17.29 -23.21
N ILE A 408 17.84 16.85 -22.03
CA ILE A 408 18.66 16.90 -20.83
C ILE A 408 19.92 16.05 -20.96
N ASP A 409 19.83 14.88 -21.59
CA ASP A 409 20.99 14.01 -21.82
C ASP A 409 22.05 14.68 -22.71
N LEU A 410 21.62 15.41 -23.75
CA LEU A 410 22.51 16.21 -24.60
C LEU A 410 23.19 17.33 -23.79
N TYR A 411 22.43 18.06 -22.97
CA TYR A 411 23.00 19.13 -22.14
C TYR A 411 23.94 18.61 -21.05
N LEU A 412 23.65 17.43 -20.49
CA LEU A 412 24.53 16.75 -19.54
C LEU A 412 25.83 16.33 -20.22
N ASP A 413 25.78 15.69 -21.39
CA ASP A 413 26.96 15.30 -22.17
C ASP A 413 27.81 16.53 -22.57
N ILE A 414 27.18 17.59 -23.08
CA ILE A 414 27.86 18.85 -23.41
C ILE A 414 28.54 19.44 -22.18
N THR A 415 27.84 19.51 -21.04
CA THR A 415 28.42 20.07 -19.80
C THR A 415 29.61 19.23 -19.34
N ARG A 416 29.49 17.90 -19.35
CA ARG A 416 30.56 16.99 -18.95
C ARG A 416 31.80 17.14 -19.84
N ARG A 417 31.62 17.34 -21.16
CA ARG A 417 32.71 17.60 -22.10
C ARG A 417 33.33 18.99 -21.94
N LEU A 418 32.51 20.03 -21.83
CA LEU A 418 32.97 21.43 -21.69
C LEU A 418 33.86 21.63 -20.45
N PHE A 419 33.52 20.95 -19.35
CA PHE A 419 34.26 21.06 -18.09
C PHE A 419 35.17 19.85 -17.80
N ASN A 420 35.26 18.91 -18.75
CA ASN A 420 36.01 17.67 -18.64
C ASN A 420 35.76 16.92 -17.31
N LEU A 421 34.49 16.65 -17.03
CA LEU A 421 34.03 16.07 -15.75
C LEU A 421 34.21 14.54 -15.70
N ASP A 422 34.32 13.87 -16.85
CA ASP A 422 34.46 12.41 -16.93
C ASP A 422 35.84 11.90 -16.50
N ASN A 423 36.91 12.68 -16.76
CA ASN A 423 38.28 12.33 -16.37
C ASN A 423 38.49 12.30 -14.84
N HIS A 424 37.62 12.97 -14.08
CA HIS A 424 37.71 13.02 -12.62
C HIS A 424 37.12 11.79 -11.93
N GLU A 425 36.06 11.18 -12.50
CA GLU A 425 35.50 9.93 -11.98
C GLU A 425 36.47 8.73 -12.14
N GLU A 426 37.34 8.75 -13.17
CA GLU A 426 38.39 7.74 -13.36
C GLU A 426 39.58 7.93 -12.41
N GLN A 427 39.94 9.18 -12.09
CA GLN A 427 41.03 9.49 -11.16
C GLN A 427 40.67 9.14 -9.70
N GLU A 428 39.44 9.40 -9.25
CA GLU A 428 38.97 8.97 -7.91
C GLU A 428 38.88 7.45 -7.77
N ARG A 429 38.41 6.73 -8.82
CA ARG A 429 38.41 5.26 -8.84
C ARG A 429 39.82 4.67 -8.86
N GLY A 430 40.76 5.34 -9.54
CA GLY A 430 42.18 4.97 -9.54
C GLY A 430 42.88 5.25 -8.22
N TYR A 431 42.46 6.28 -7.48
CA TYR A 431 42.99 6.60 -6.15
C TYR A 431 42.53 5.59 -5.10
N HIS A 432 41.22 5.26 -5.06
CA HIS A 432 40.69 4.25 -4.13
C HIS A 432 41.23 2.83 -4.38
N LYS A 433 41.46 2.43 -5.64
CA LYS A 433 42.12 1.15 -5.95
C LYS A 433 43.59 1.12 -5.54
N LYS A 434 44.29 2.26 -5.45
CA LYS A 434 45.69 2.30 -5.03
C LYS A 434 45.85 2.28 -3.50
N THR A 435 44.86 2.75 -2.75
CA THR A 435 44.83 2.64 -1.29
C THR A 435 44.44 1.24 -0.82
N GLU A 436 43.58 0.50 -1.51
CA GLU A 436 43.21 -0.88 -1.15
C GLU A 436 44.33 -1.94 -1.42
N PHE A 437 45.36 -1.60 -2.20
CA PHE A 437 46.52 -2.48 -2.45
C PHE A 437 47.77 -2.09 -1.65
N LYS A 438 47.63 -1.14 -0.72
CA LYS A 438 48.66 -0.78 0.27
C LYS A 438 48.01 -0.68 1.65
N GLU A 439 47.54 -1.82 2.15
CA GLU A 439 47.51 -2.15 3.59
C GLU A 439 47.35 -3.66 3.75
#